data_AF-A0AAN8ITQ1-F1
#
_entry.id   AF-A0AAN8ITQ1-F1
#
_cell.length_a   1.000
_cell.length_b   1.000
_cell.length_c   1.000
_cell.angle_alpha   90.00
_cell.angle_beta   90.00
_cell.angle_gamma   90.00
#
_symmetry.space_group_name_H-M   'P 1'
#
loop_
_entity.id
_entity.type
_entity.pdbx_description
1 polymer ?
#
loop_
_entity_poly.entity_id
_entity_poly.type
_entity_poly.pdbx_seq_one_letter_code
_entity_poly.pdbx_strand_id
1 'polypeptide(L)' 'METQFRKVDARSYAWMHGHSKRCPQCKIPIQRQSGCNMMVCSMCDTHFCWNCDAILGRNPYKHFNNSPDCRGEGPQIPLD' A
#
# COMPACT_ATOMS: atom_id res chain seq x y z
N MET A 1 -33.39 -27.94 5.53
CA MET A 1 -33.29 -26.76 6.42
C MET A 1 -31.82 -26.60 6.73
N GLU A 2 -31.09 -25.92 5.86
CA GLU A 2 -29.63 -25.92 5.91
C GLU A 2 -29.10 -24.49 6.00
N THR A 3 -28.40 -24.22 7.10
CA THR A 3 -27.77 -22.96 7.39
C THR A 3 -26.55 -22.79 6.48
N GLN A 4 -26.66 -21.90 5.50
CA GLN A 4 -25.54 -21.55 4.63
C GLN A 4 -24.49 -20.79 5.44
N PHE A 5 -23.50 -21.53 5.96
CA PHE A 5 -22.34 -20.97 6.64
C PHE A 5 -21.68 -19.94 5.73
N ARG A 6 -21.58 -18.70 6.23
CA ARG A 6 -20.99 -17.57 5.50
C ARG A 6 -19.51 -17.86 5.31
N LYS A 7 -19.14 -18.31 4.11
CA LYS A 7 -17.73 -18.40 3.69
C LYS A 7 -17.17 -16.98 3.70
N VAL A 8 -16.51 -16.62 4.80
CA VAL A 8 -15.69 -15.41 4.89
C VAL A 8 -14.58 -15.59 3.87
N ASP A 9 -14.66 -14.80 2.80
CA ASP A 9 -13.79 -14.96 1.66
C ASP A 9 -12.35 -14.52 1.97
N ALA A 10 -11.39 -15.36 1.61
CA ALA A 10 -9.98 -15.15 1.89
C ALA A 10 -9.38 -13.99 1.06
N ARG A 11 -9.95 -13.71 -0.12
CA ARG A 11 -9.59 -12.55 -0.96
C ARG A 11 -9.90 -11.25 -0.23
N SER A 12 -11.07 -11.16 0.41
CA SER A 12 -11.49 -10.04 1.25
C SER A 12 -10.58 -9.82 2.46
N TYR A 13 -10.14 -10.89 3.14
CA TYR A 13 -9.14 -10.76 4.21
C TYR A 13 -7.77 -10.29 3.70
N ALA A 14 -7.31 -10.81 2.55
CA ALA A 14 -6.06 -10.36 1.92
C ALA A 14 -6.11 -8.88 1.51
N TRP A 15 -7.23 -8.39 0.96
CA TRP A 15 -7.48 -6.96 0.71
C TRP A 15 -7.29 -6.12 1.99
N MET A 16 -7.94 -6.50 3.09
CA MET A 16 -7.88 -5.72 4.34
C MET A 16 -6.48 -5.69 4.95
N HIS A 17 -5.78 -6.83 4.99
CA HIS A 17 -4.43 -6.90 5.55
C HIS A 17 -3.37 -6.19 4.68
N GLY A 18 -3.55 -6.14 3.35
CA GLY A 18 -2.65 -5.44 2.42
C GLY A 18 -2.79 -3.90 2.40
N HIS A 19 -3.85 -3.35 2.99
CA HIS A 19 -4.21 -1.92 2.86
C HIS A 19 -3.79 -1.03 4.05
N SER A 20 -2.91 -1.51 4.91
CA SER A 20 -2.23 -0.69 5.92
C SER A 20 -0.76 -1.06 6.08
N LYS A 21 0.12 -0.06 6.12
CA LYS A 21 1.55 -0.19 6.45
C LYS A 21 1.92 0.85 7.51
N ARG A 22 3.08 0.68 8.14
CA ARG A 22 3.63 1.68 9.07
C ARG A 22 4.54 2.64 8.33
N CYS A 23 4.48 3.94 8.64
CA CYS A 23 5.44 4.91 8.13
C CYS A 23 6.88 4.45 8.45
N PRO A 24 7.82 4.42 7.49
CA PRO A 24 9.19 4.00 7.76
C PRO A 24 9.90 4.91 8.78
N GLN A 25 9.53 6.19 8.87
CA GLN A 25 10.06 7.15 9.84
C GLN A 25 9.34 7.06 11.20
N CYS A 26 8.10 7.56 11.31
CA CYS A 26 7.40 7.72 12.60
C CYS A 26 6.56 6.50 13.06
N LYS A 27 6.57 5.40 12.30
CA LYS A 27 5.90 4.11 12.61
C LYS A 27 4.38 4.13 12.83
N ILE A 28 3.70 5.26 12.61
CA ILE A 28 2.22 5.35 12.60
C ILE A 28 1.63 4.41 11.53
N PRO A 29 0.40 3.88 11.71
CA PRO A 29 -0.33 3.24 10.62
C PRO A 29 -0.73 4.28 9.55
N ILE A 30 -0.55 3.92 8.28
CA ILE A 30 -0.98 4.67 7.10
C ILE A 30 -1.84 3.72 6.26
N GLN A 31 -3.05 4.17 5.90
CA GLN A 31 -3.92 3.47 4.94
C GLN A 31 -3.37 3.64 3.52
N ARG A 32 -3.38 2.56 2.73
CA ARG A 32 -3.00 2.62 1.31
C ARG A 32 -3.97 3.51 0.53
N GLN A 33 -3.46 4.48 -0.22
CA GLN A 33 -4.22 5.14 -1.27
C GLN A 33 -4.06 4.36 -2.58
N SER A 34 -5.16 4.12 -3.29
CA SER A 34 -5.14 3.47 -4.61
C SER A 34 -4.51 4.40 -5.67
N GLY A 35 -3.98 3.84 -6.76
CA GLY A 35 -3.45 4.63 -7.89
C GLY A 35 -1.97 5.03 -7.81
N CYS A 36 -1.29 4.91 -6.65
CA CYS A 36 0.15 5.21 -6.59
C CYS A 36 0.93 4.44 -5.51
N ASN A 37 2.19 4.13 -5.81
CA ASN A 37 3.17 3.66 -4.83
C ASN A 37 3.92 4.81 -4.12
N MET A 38 3.76 6.07 -4.54
CA MET A 38 4.31 7.24 -3.84
C MET A 38 3.34 7.67 -2.74
N MET A 39 3.66 7.35 -1.49
CA MET A 39 2.84 7.71 -0.32
C MET A 39 3.50 8.83 0.49
N VAL A 40 2.70 9.63 1.18
CA VAL A 40 3.17 10.65 2.14
C VAL A 40 2.59 10.37 3.53
N CYS A 41 3.39 10.62 4.56
CA CYS A 41 2.97 10.46 5.95
C CYS A 41 2.26 11.70 6.50
N SER A 42 0.97 11.61 6.80
CA SER A 42 0.14 12.73 7.28
C SER A 42 0.50 13.29 8.68
N MET A 43 1.53 12.78 9.36
CA MET A 43 2.00 13.26 10.67
C MET A 43 3.45 13.75 10.68
N CYS A 44 4.23 13.52 9.62
CA CYS A 44 5.64 13.95 9.54
C CYS A 44 6.14 14.17 8.10
N ASP A 45 5.20 14.40 7.17
CA ASP A 45 5.36 14.78 5.75
C ASP A 45 6.42 14.00 4.97
N THR A 46 6.67 12.78 5.42
CA THR A 46 7.71 11.90 4.87
C THR A 46 7.14 11.17 3.67
N HIS A 47 7.67 11.48 2.50
CA HIS A 47 7.43 10.71 1.29
C HIS A 47 8.13 9.35 1.41
N PHE A 48 7.46 8.27 1.02
CA PHE A 48 8.03 6.93 0.98
C PHE A 48 7.41 6.09 -0.15
N CYS A 49 8.14 5.07 -0.61
CA CYS A 49 7.59 4.10 -1.55
C CYS A 49 6.82 3.02 -0.80
N TRP A 50 5.54 2.83 -1.11
CA TRP A 50 4.70 1.80 -0.51
C TRP A 50 5.21 0.38 -0.81
N ASN A 51 5.86 0.17 -1.96
CA ASN A 51 6.30 -1.16 -2.37
C ASN A 51 7.49 -1.65 -1.56
N CYS A 52 8.58 -0.87 -1.52
CA CYS A 52 9.85 -1.23 -0.86
C CYS A 52 10.13 -0.51 0.48
N ASP A 53 9.17 0.27 1.00
CA ASP A 53 9.27 1.06 2.25
C ASP A 53 10.42 2.08 2.32
N ALA A 54 11.10 2.33 1.19
CA ALA A 54 12.19 3.29 1.09
C ALA A 54 11.69 4.73 1.27
N ILE A 55 12.37 5.50 2.13
CA ILE A 55 12.11 6.94 2.30
C ILE A 55 12.55 7.68 1.04
N LEU A 56 11.66 8.52 0.52
CA LEU A 56 11.86 9.30 -0.69
C LEU A 56 12.34 10.71 -0.32
N GLY A 57 13.52 11.08 -0.82
CA GLY A 57 14.07 12.43 -0.64
C GLY A 57 13.37 13.49 -1.50
N ARG A 58 13.99 14.67 -1.60
CA ARG A 58 13.44 15.90 -2.23
C ARG A 58 12.91 15.74 -3.67
N ASN A 59 13.30 14.69 -4.40
CA ASN A 59 12.70 14.31 -5.69
C ASN A 59 12.22 12.85 -5.63
N PRO A 60 10.97 12.57 -5.18
CA PRO A 60 10.47 11.20 -5.07
C PRO A 60 10.48 10.46 -6.42
N TYR A 61 10.20 11.16 -7.52
CA TYR A 61 10.24 10.63 -8.89
C TYR A 61 11.56 9.96 -9.30
N LYS A 62 12.71 10.33 -8.70
CA LYS A 62 14.00 9.69 -9.00
C LYS A 62 14.01 8.20 -8.63
N HIS A 63 13.37 7.83 -7.52
CA HIS A 63 13.28 6.44 -7.08
C HIS A 63 12.52 5.59 -8.11
N PHE A 64 11.36 6.06 -8.57
CA PHE A 64 10.55 5.38 -9.56
C PHE A 64 11.25 5.31 -10.93
N ASN A 65 11.97 6.36 -11.33
CA ASN A 65 12.77 6.32 -12.56
C ASN A 65 13.87 5.24 -12.49
N ASN A 66 14.52 5.06 -11.34
CA ASN A 66 15.58 4.04 -11.15
C ASN A 66 15.03 2.63 -10.87
N SER A 67 13.81 2.50 -10.33
CA SER A 67 13.27 1.26 -9.76
C SER A 67 12.00 0.86 -10.52
N PRO A 68 12.09 0.12 -11.64
CA PRO A 68 10.94 -0.17 -12.50
C PRO A 68 9.84 -0.94 -11.77
N ASP A 69 10.22 -1.89 -10.90
CA ASP A 69 9.36 -2.64 -9.98
C ASP A 69 8.44 -1.75 -9.13
N CYS A 70 8.92 -0.57 -8.72
CA CYS A 70 8.16 0.36 -7.89
C CYS A 70 7.25 1.31 -8.70
N ARG A 71 7.41 1.43 -10.03
CA ARG A 71 6.69 2.40 -10.88
C ARG A 71 5.20 2.13 -11.02
N GLY A 72 4.78 0.87 -10.93
CA GLY A 72 3.40 0.48 -11.17
C GLY A 72 2.45 0.88 -10.03
N GLU A 73 1.18 0.60 -10.22
CA GLU A 73 0.29 0.39 -9.08
C GLU A 73 0.67 -0.95 -8.43
N GLY A 74 1.06 -0.94 -7.15
CA GLY A 74 1.15 -2.19 -6.36
C GLY A 74 -0.19 -2.93 -6.41
N PRO A 75 -0.21 -4.27 -6.26
CA PRO A 75 -1.21 -5.17 -6.82
C PRO A 75 -2.64 -4.62 -6.76
N GLN A 76 -3.20 -4.35 -7.95
CA GLN A 76 -4.64 -4.22 -8.13
C GLN A 76 -5.23 -5.62 -7.98
N ILE A 77 -5.93 -5.87 -6.88
CA ILE A 77 -6.78 -7.05 -6.77
C ILE A 77 -7.88 -6.93 -7.84
N PRO A 78 -8.20 -8.00 -8.60
CA PRO A 78 -9.30 -7.91 -9.55
C PRO A 78 -10.61 -7.81 -8.76
N LEU A 79 -11.42 -6.82 -9.13
CA LEU A 79 -12.73 -6.54 -8.54
C LEU A 79 -13.79 -7.37 -9.28
N ASP A 80 -13.85 -8.66 -8.91
CA ASP A 80 -14.87 -9.63 -9.37
C ASP A 80 -16.09 -9.60 -8.42
#